data_AF-A0A1I7SK85-F1
#
_entry.id   AF-A0A1I7SK85-F1
#
_cell.length_a   1.000
_cell.length_b   1.000
_cell.length_c   1.000
_cell.angle_alpha   90.00
_cell.angle_beta   90.00
_cell.angle_gamma   90.00
#
_symmetry.space_group_name_H-M   'P 1'
#
loop_
_entity.id
_entity.type
_entity.pdbx_description
1 polymer ?
#
loop_
_entity_poly.entity_id
_entity_poly.type
_entity_poly.pdbx_seq_one_letter_code
_entity_poly.pdbx_strand_id
1 'polypeptide(L)'
;MQFFSRNVRIGFYTNWYDYEEITGNSRAIDSADLWYWHVLGGGANGETARDFNDFRSFGPFLQYPLVKQYGIGENPCSVSANQNVFAAGSFKASGAMEIGMGASVMVKKDESENKTKQ
;
A
#
# COMPACT_ATOMS: atom_id res chain seq x y z
N MET A 1 19.76 23.12 15.03
CA MET A 1 19.08 23.38 13.74
C MET A 1 17.62 22.99 13.93
N GLN A 2 16.70 23.95 13.84
CA GLN A 2 15.30 23.76 14.20
C GLN A 2 14.49 23.73 12.91
N PHE A 3 13.96 22.56 12.54
CA PHE A 3 13.13 22.42 11.35
C PHE A 3 11.72 22.96 11.64
N PHE A 4 11.25 23.91 10.85
CA PHE A 4 9.87 24.37 10.90
C PHE A 4 8.94 23.28 10.37
N SER A 5 8.14 22.65 11.24
CA SER A 5 7.11 21.69 10.83
C SER A 5 5.98 22.42 10.09
N ARG A 6 5.95 22.31 8.76
CA ARG A 6 4.88 22.86 7.90
C ARG A 6 3.57 22.04 7.96
N ASN A 7 3.34 21.30 9.04
CA ASN A 7 2.26 20.31 9.17
C ASN A 7 2.22 19.31 8.00
N VAL A 8 3.41 18.89 7.52
CA VAL A 8 3.58 17.88 6.47
C VAL A 8 4.23 16.65 7.10
N ARG A 9 3.70 15.46 6.78
CA ARG A 9 4.35 14.18 7.11
C ARG A 9 5.25 13.76 5.96
N ILE A 10 6.44 13.26 6.28
CA ILE A 10 7.40 12.75 5.32
C ILE A 10 7.44 11.23 5.47
N GLY A 11 7.38 10.52 4.35
CA GLY A 11 7.48 9.07 4.28
C GLY A 11 8.48 8.62 3.21
N PHE A 12 8.77 7.33 3.19
CA PHE A 12 9.73 6.70 2.27
C PHE A 12 9.00 5.86 1.23
N TYR A 13 9.42 5.97 -0.02
CA TYR A 13 9.03 5.08 -1.11
C TYR A 13 10.24 4.21 -1.46
N THR A 14 10.23 2.94 -1.04
CA THR A 14 11.39 2.05 -1.16
C THR A 14 10.99 0.58 -0.93
N ASN A 15 11.95 -0.34 -1.03
CA ASN A 15 11.81 -1.75 -0.70
C ASN A 15 13.06 -2.23 0.07
N TRP A 16 13.05 -3.49 0.53
CA TRP A 16 14.19 -4.05 1.28
C TRP A 16 15.51 -3.90 0.51
N TYR A 17 15.51 -4.21 -0.79
CA TYR A 17 16.70 -4.27 -1.62
C TYR A 17 17.28 -2.87 -1.88
N ASP A 18 16.47 -1.94 -2.38
CA ASP A 18 16.90 -0.56 -2.63
C ASP A 18 17.39 0.12 -1.35
N TYR A 19 16.69 -0.11 -0.24
CA TYR A 19 17.07 0.47 1.03
C TYR A 19 18.43 -0.06 1.51
N GLU A 20 18.70 -1.36 1.34
CA GLU A 20 20.01 -1.96 1.60
C GLU A 20 21.09 -1.32 0.70
N GLU A 21 20.87 -1.26 -0.62
CA GLU A 21 21.85 -0.73 -1.57
C GLU A 21 22.18 0.75 -1.31
N ILE A 22 21.19 1.56 -0.93
CA ILE A 22 21.36 3.01 -0.73
C ILE A 22 21.92 3.33 0.65
N THR A 23 21.50 2.58 1.69
CA THR A 23 21.74 2.97 3.09
C THR A 23 22.58 1.97 3.88
N GLY A 24 22.91 0.81 3.33
CA GLY A 24 23.51 -0.30 4.06
C GLY A 24 22.62 -0.79 5.22
N ASN A 25 21.30 -0.80 5.01
CA ASN A 25 20.30 -1.17 6.00
C ASN A 25 20.29 -0.30 7.27
N SER A 26 20.68 0.97 7.15
CA SER A 26 20.82 1.86 8.30
C SER A 26 19.53 1.95 9.13
N ARG A 27 19.69 2.07 10.45
CA ARG A 27 18.59 2.29 11.42
C ARG A 27 18.60 3.71 11.99
N ALA A 28 19.36 4.62 11.37
CA ALA A 28 19.52 5.99 11.86
C ALA A 28 18.27 6.88 11.69
N ILE A 29 17.24 6.41 10.99
CA ILE A 29 15.96 7.11 10.85
C ILE A 29 15.04 6.60 11.97
N ASP A 30 14.63 7.49 12.88
CA ASP A 30 13.89 7.12 14.09
C ASP A 30 12.53 6.44 13.81
N SER A 31 11.73 7.05 12.93
CA SER A 31 10.46 6.50 12.47
C SER A 31 9.97 7.26 11.24
N ALA A 32 9.48 6.55 10.23
CA ALA A 32 8.86 7.16 9.08
C ALA A 32 7.81 6.23 8.45
N ASP A 33 6.79 6.83 7.86
CA ASP A 33 5.77 6.11 7.10
C ASP A 33 6.39 5.45 5.87
N LEU A 34 5.98 4.22 5.54
CA LEU A 34 6.51 3.47 4.41
C LEU A 34 5.44 3.26 3.32
N TRP A 35 5.79 3.63 2.09
CA TRP A 35 5.19 3.16 0.85
C TRP A 35 6.13 2.11 0.25
N TYR A 36 5.80 0.85 0.48
CA TYR A 36 6.58 -0.29 0.02
C TYR A 36 6.35 -0.52 -1.48
N TRP A 37 7.38 -0.79 -2.27
CA TRP A 37 7.19 -1.16 -3.68
C TRP A 37 7.73 -2.56 -3.94
N HIS A 38 6.91 -3.43 -4.51
CA HIS A 38 7.34 -4.77 -4.90
C HIS A 38 6.54 -5.23 -6.11
N VAL A 39 7.23 -5.37 -7.24
CA VAL A 39 6.68 -5.79 -8.54
C VAL A 39 7.69 -6.73 -9.20
N LEU A 40 7.23 -7.63 -10.06
CA LEU A 40 8.08 -8.57 -10.80
C LEU A 40 8.48 -8.04 -12.19
N GLY A 41 7.80 -7.01 -12.68
CA GLY A 41 8.04 -6.41 -13.98
C GLY A 41 6.99 -5.33 -14.30
N GLY A 42 7.00 -4.82 -15.52
CA GLY A 42 5.99 -3.86 -15.99
C GLY A 42 4.78 -4.51 -16.66
N GLY A 43 3.62 -3.88 -16.51
CA GLY A 43 2.33 -4.33 -17.03
C GLY A 43 1.78 -5.55 -16.28
N ALA A 44 0.55 -5.94 -16.61
CA ALA A 44 -0.26 -6.84 -15.79
C ALA A 44 0.40 -8.16 -15.37
N ASN A 45 1.33 -8.69 -16.18
CA ASN A 45 2.06 -9.93 -15.87
C ASN A 45 3.20 -9.74 -14.85
N GLY A 46 3.58 -8.49 -14.57
CA GLY A 46 4.58 -8.09 -13.60
C GLY A 46 4.02 -7.70 -12.24
N GLU A 47 2.71 -7.79 -12.03
CA GLU A 47 2.09 -7.49 -10.74
C GLU A 47 2.49 -8.51 -9.66
N THR A 48 2.58 -8.07 -8.41
CA THR A 48 2.56 -8.93 -7.23
C THR A 48 1.17 -8.97 -6.60
N ALA A 49 0.97 -9.82 -5.60
CA ALA A 49 -0.30 -9.89 -4.88
C ALA A 49 -0.71 -8.52 -4.30
N ARG A 50 -2.00 -8.21 -4.40
CA ARG A 50 -2.64 -7.00 -3.85
C ARG A 50 -2.85 -7.10 -2.32
N ASP A 51 -1.82 -7.51 -1.62
CA ASP A 51 -1.76 -7.67 -0.16
C ASP A 51 -0.36 -7.31 0.35
N PHE A 52 -0.14 -7.46 1.65
CA PHE A 52 1.15 -7.15 2.30
C PHE A 52 1.92 -8.41 2.73
N ASN A 53 1.53 -9.60 2.25
CA ASN A 53 2.09 -10.88 2.71
C ASN A 53 3.55 -11.09 2.30
N ASP A 54 4.00 -10.37 1.26
CA ASP A 54 5.37 -10.38 0.77
C ASP A 54 6.25 -9.27 1.38
N PHE A 55 5.70 -8.48 2.31
CA PHE A 55 6.48 -7.49 3.04
C PHE A 55 7.53 -8.15 3.92
N ARG A 56 8.75 -7.63 3.88
CA ARG A 56 9.87 -8.01 4.75
C ARG A 56 10.26 -6.78 5.54
N SER A 57 10.45 -6.91 6.85
CA SER A 57 10.94 -5.80 7.66
C SER A 57 12.42 -5.51 7.35
N PHE A 58 12.79 -4.23 7.22
CA PHE A 58 14.16 -3.75 6.97
C PHE A 58 14.42 -2.45 7.72
N GLY A 59 15.69 -2.16 8.01
CA GLY A 59 16.12 -0.90 8.62
C GLY A 59 15.23 -0.50 9.81
N PRO A 60 14.62 0.70 9.79
CA PRO A 60 13.68 1.15 10.80
C PRO A 60 12.23 0.67 10.59
N PHE A 61 11.91 0.08 9.44
CA PHE A 61 10.55 -0.31 9.05
C PHE A 61 10.20 -1.71 9.57
N LEU A 62 9.82 -1.76 10.84
CA LEU A 62 9.48 -3.00 11.54
C LEU A 62 7.97 -3.33 11.53
N GLN A 63 7.14 -2.38 11.10
CA GLN A 63 5.68 -2.50 11.01
C GLN A 63 5.22 -2.59 9.56
N TYR A 64 3.99 -3.07 9.33
CA TYR A 64 3.41 -3.09 8.00
C TYR A 64 3.40 -1.69 7.37
N PRO A 65 3.71 -1.57 6.06
CA PRO A 65 3.69 -0.30 5.37
C PRO A 65 2.26 0.24 5.24
N LEU A 66 2.13 1.56 5.09
CA LEU A 66 0.83 2.21 4.88
C LEU A 66 0.28 1.98 3.47
N VAL A 67 1.19 1.83 2.51
CA VAL A 67 0.88 1.64 1.09
C VAL A 67 1.83 0.61 0.51
N LYS A 68 1.33 -0.23 -0.39
CA LYS A 68 2.16 -1.04 -1.28
C LYS A 68 1.86 -0.69 -2.73
N GLN A 69 2.90 -0.48 -3.53
CA GLN A 69 2.80 -0.55 -4.99
C GLN A 69 2.99 -2.00 -5.43
N TYR A 70 1.94 -2.58 -6.04
CA TYR A 70 1.93 -3.97 -6.48
C TYR A 70 1.93 -4.11 -8.01
N GLY A 71 1.78 -3.01 -8.77
CA GLY A 71 1.90 -2.99 -10.23
C GLY A 71 2.53 -1.69 -10.74
N ILE A 72 3.25 -1.76 -11.86
CA ILE A 72 3.92 -0.61 -12.51
C ILE A 72 3.67 -0.62 -14.01
N GLY A 73 3.40 0.55 -14.59
CA GLY A 73 3.16 0.67 -16.04
C GLY A 73 1.92 -0.10 -16.52
N GLU A 74 0.91 -0.23 -15.66
CA GLU A 74 -0.40 -0.79 -16.02
C GLU A 74 -1.17 0.18 -16.91
N ASN A 75 -2.15 -0.32 -17.66
CA ASN A 75 -3.01 0.51 -18.52
C ASN A 75 -4.51 0.40 -18.19
N PRO A 76 -4.95 0.66 -16.94
CA PRO A 76 -6.37 0.70 -16.62
C PRO A 76 -7.06 1.81 -17.40
N CYS A 77 -8.17 1.49 -18.07
CA CYS A 77 -8.98 2.44 -18.84
C CYS A 77 -8.15 3.29 -19.83
N SER A 78 -7.13 2.70 -20.46
CA SER A 78 -6.24 3.36 -21.43
C SER A 78 -5.36 4.49 -20.85
N VAL A 79 -5.15 4.51 -19.53
CA VAL A 79 -4.22 5.43 -18.85
C VAL A 79 -3.07 4.63 -18.26
N SER A 80 -1.83 5.03 -18.57
CA SER A 80 -0.66 4.40 -17.95
C SER A 80 -0.53 4.84 -16.49
N ALA A 81 -0.58 3.88 -15.56
CA ALA A 81 -0.57 4.15 -14.13
C ALA A 81 0.11 3.03 -13.33
N ASN A 82 0.52 3.36 -12.10
CA ASN A 82 0.97 2.36 -11.13
C ASN A 82 -0.19 1.97 -10.22
N GLN A 83 -0.26 0.68 -9.88
CA GLN A 83 -1.33 0.14 -9.05
C GLN A 83 -0.86 0.00 -7.61
N ASN A 84 -1.67 0.53 -6.70
CA ASN A 84 -1.34 0.64 -5.29
C ASN A 84 -2.46 0.10 -4.41
N VAL A 85 -2.08 -0.37 -3.24
CA VAL A 85 -2.96 -0.88 -2.23
C VAL A 85 -2.63 -0.22 -0.89
N PHE A 86 -3.64 0.32 -0.25
CA PHE A 86 -3.50 1.01 1.03
C PHE A 86 -3.84 0.04 2.16
N ALA A 87 -3.06 0.08 3.24
CA ALA A 87 -3.38 -0.62 4.47
C ALA A 87 -4.73 -0.11 4.98
N ALA A 88 -5.62 -1.04 5.37
CA ALA A 88 -6.93 -0.68 5.88
C ALA A 88 -6.82 -0.07 7.28
N GLY A 89 -6.52 1.22 7.36
CA GLY A 89 -6.67 2.00 8.58
C GLY A 89 -8.14 2.35 8.81
N SER A 90 -8.83 1.64 9.73
CA SER A 90 -10.05 2.04 10.44
C SER A 90 -11.21 2.70 9.67
N PHE A 91 -11.37 2.48 8.36
CA PHE A 91 -12.68 2.65 7.76
C PHE A 91 -13.58 1.58 8.38
N LYS A 92 -14.66 1.97 9.07
CA LYS A 92 -15.66 1.03 9.61
C LYS A 92 -16.31 0.26 8.46
N ALA A 93 -15.61 -0.75 7.94
CA ALA A 93 -16.23 -1.82 7.19
C ALA A 93 -17.08 -2.61 8.19
N SER A 94 -18.34 -2.85 7.85
CA SER A 94 -19.29 -3.61 8.69
C SER A 94 -18.99 -5.12 8.71
N GLY A 95 -17.71 -5.50 8.70
CA GLY A 95 -17.22 -6.87 8.69
C GLY A 95 -15.71 -6.86 8.96
N ALA A 96 -15.25 -7.82 9.75
CA ALA A 96 -13.83 -7.96 10.10
C ALA A 96 -12.99 -8.06 8.82
N MET A 97 -12.17 -7.03 8.57
CA MET A 97 -11.22 -7.02 7.46
C MET A 97 -9.91 -7.62 7.96
N GLU A 98 -9.49 -8.72 7.35
CA GLU A 98 -8.28 -9.42 7.73
C GLU A 98 -7.05 -8.54 7.46
N ILE A 99 -6.12 -8.52 8.42
CA ILE A 99 -4.80 -7.90 8.28
C ILE A 99 -4.16 -8.41 6.98
N GLY A 100 -3.82 -7.51 6.06
CA GLY A 100 -3.27 -7.85 4.75
C GLY A 100 -4.24 -7.67 3.59
N MET A 101 -5.55 -7.54 3.84
CA MET A 101 -6.47 -7.12 2.80
C MET A 101 -6.25 -5.64 2.50
N GLY A 102 -5.74 -5.36 1.31
CA GLY A 102 -5.83 -4.04 0.74
C GLY A 102 -7.23 -3.48 0.76
N ALA A 103 -7.40 -2.15 0.77
CA ALA A 103 -8.69 -1.51 0.51
C ALA A 103 -9.21 -1.89 -0.89
N SER A 104 -9.80 -3.08 -1.06
CA SER A 104 -10.61 -3.44 -2.22
C SER A 104 -11.76 -2.46 -2.24
N VAL A 105 -11.93 -1.79 -3.38
CA VAL A 105 -13.08 -0.92 -3.65
C VAL A 105 -14.32 -1.68 -3.19
N MET A 106 -14.98 -1.20 -2.12
CA MET A 106 -16.24 -1.79 -1.70
C MET A 106 -17.20 -1.57 -2.85
N VAL A 107 -17.56 -2.66 -3.54
CA VAL A 107 -18.68 -2.67 -4.47
C VAL A 107 -19.88 -2.18 -3.65
N LYS A 108 -20.48 -1.06 -4.06
CA LYS A 108 -21.79 -0.66 -3.53
C LYS A 108 -22.67 -1.89 -3.66
N LYS A 109 -23.14 -2.42 -2.53
CA LYS A 109 -24.18 -3.44 -2.55
C LYS A 109 -25.35 -2.80 -3.28
N ASP A 110 -25.64 -3.28 -4.49
CA ASP A 110 -26.79 -2.80 -5.24
C ASP A 110 -28.02 -2.98 -4.35
N GLU A 111 -28.66 -1.86 -4.04
CA GLU A 111 -29.89 -1.78 -3.27
C GLU A 111 -31.05 -2.18 -4.18
N SER A 112 -31.04 -3.42 -4.69
CA SER A 112 -32.11 -3.95 -5.55
C SER A 112 -32.83 -5.18 -5.00
N GLU A 113 -32.49 -5.67 -3.80
CA GLU A 113 -33.22 -6.80 -3.17
C GLU A 113 -34.13 -6.34 -2.03
N ASN A 114 -35.21 -5.61 -2.35
CA ASN A 114 -36.44 -5.70 -1.55
C ASN A 114 -37.69 -5.15 -2.26
N LYS A 115 -38.20 -5.82 -3.30
CA LYS A 115 -39.59 -5.64 -3.75
C LYS A 115 -40.20 -6.91 -4.33
N THR A 116 -40.42 -7.93 -3.49
CA THR A 116 -41.57 -8.84 -3.69
C THR A 116 -42.01 -9.50 -2.38
N LYS A 117 -42.80 -8.78 -1.57
CA LYS A 117 -43.85 -9.35 -0.69
C LYS A 117 -44.93 -8.30 -0.46
N GLN A 118 -45.88 -8.23 -1.38
CA GLN A 118 -47.28 -7.86 -1.14
C GLN A 118 -48.14 -8.77 -2.01
#